data_AF-A0A820ELI2-F1
#
_entry.id   AF-A0A820ELI2-F1
#
_cell.length_a   1.000
_cell.length_b   1.000
_cell.length_c   1.000
_cell.angle_alpha   90.00
_cell.angle_beta   90.00
_cell.angle_gamma   90.00
#
_symmetry.space_group_name_H-M   'P 1'
#
loop_
_entity.id
_entity.type
_entity.pdbx_description
1 polymer ?
#
loop_
_entity_poly.entity_id
_entity_poly.type
_entity_poly.pdbx_seq_one_letter_code
_entity_poly.pdbx_strand_id
1 'polypeptide(L)'
;MATNGGIDDNEWQKLPCDQKVQHKAWKARMTGYEECVTLFRTQNSDQSPEFMKYVSLMKKFVIDSNENAREKALDAVFAFVEEANIAGKTVNEVSSGIITKCLNARSKMKERAFDIILMYIEIEKQVEITEELVKGLENKQPKIVQACLELLRKGLSEFGSKVLPIKPFLKQVIPLLDDRDKTVRDESKLLIVEIYKWIGKQTLMPMIQNVKPIQMQELQTEFDKLDLNGIDKPRQTRFLRSQQELKQKMEETNIPSSVIIEDPNLDMQEDLDPFEMLEPVNILERLSKEFYEKSESKQWEDRKE
;
A
#
# COMPACT_ATOMS: atom_id res chain seq x y z
N MET A 1 -15.49 17.37 -57.82
CA MET A 1 -14.44 16.65 -57.08
C MET A 1 -14.06 17.50 -55.88
N ALA A 2 -14.62 17.20 -54.70
CA ALA A 2 -14.22 17.86 -53.47
C ALA A 2 -12.92 17.19 -53.00
N THR A 3 -11.82 17.95 -52.99
CA THR A 3 -10.58 17.54 -52.37
C THR A 3 -10.82 17.47 -50.86
N ASN A 4 -10.94 16.25 -50.33
CA ASN A 4 -10.73 15.98 -48.92
C ASN A 4 -9.34 16.51 -48.56
N GLY A 5 -9.29 17.69 -47.94
CA GLY A 5 -8.10 18.14 -47.22
C GLY A 5 -7.85 17.14 -46.12
N GLY A 6 -6.94 16.20 -46.35
CA GLY A 6 -6.40 15.35 -45.31
C GLY A 6 -5.84 16.29 -44.24
N ILE A 7 -6.47 16.29 -43.07
CA ILE A 7 -5.85 16.82 -41.86
C ILE A 7 -4.53 16.07 -41.77
N ASP A 8 -3.42 16.80 -41.88
CA ASP A 8 -2.09 16.20 -41.81
C ASP A 8 -1.98 15.50 -40.46
N ASP A 9 -1.98 14.16 -40.50
CA ASP A 9 -2.04 13.26 -39.35
C ASP A 9 -0.85 13.45 -38.38
N ASN A 10 0.09 14.35 -38.68
CA ASN A 10 1.30 14.65 -37.93
C ASN A 10 1.39 16.10 -37.41
N GLU A 11 0.38 16.97 -37.60
CA GLU A 11 0.44 18.35 -37.06
C GLU A 11 0.63 18.40 -35.55
N TRP A 12 0.12 17.39 -34.82
CA TRP A 12 0.27 17.28 -33.37
C TRP A 12 1.72 17.09 -32.91
N GLN A 13 2.65 16.71 -33.78
CA GLN A 13 4.06 16.51 -33.43
C GLN A 13 4.74 17.80 -32.96
N LYS A 14 4.25 18.96 -33.44
CA LYS A 14 4.75 20.28 -33.07
C LYS A 14 4.17 20.81 -31.75
N LEU A 15 3.14 20.15 -31.21
CA LEU A 15 2.52 20.57 -29.96
C LEU A 15 3.49 20.37 -28.79
N PRO A 16 3.42 21.21 -27.76
CA PRO A 16 4.16 20.98 -26.53
C PRO A 16 3.63 19.74 -25.80
N CYS A 17 4.46 19.18 -24.93
CA CYS A 17 4.22 17.89 -24.27
C CYS A 17 2.89 17.85 -23.50
N ASP A 18 2.58 18.90 -22.73
CA ASP A 18 1.35 19.06 -21.94
C ASP A 18 0.07 19.08 -22.79
N GLN A 19 0.17 19.51 -24.05
CA GLN A 19 -0.94 19.46 -25.01
C GLN A 19 -1.03 18.11 -25.72
N LYS A 20 0.12 17.49 -26.06
CA LYS A 20 0.17 16.15 -26.67
C LYS A 20 -0.55 15.11 -25.81
N VAL A 21 -0.28 15.09 -24.51
CA VAL A 21 -0.88 14.13 -23.56
C VAL A 21 -2.40 14.28 -23.39
N GLN A 22 -2.98 15.38 -23.86
CA GLN A 22 -4.43 15.63 -23.82
C GLN A 22 -5.09 15.55 -25.21
N HIS A 23 -4.31 15.26 -26.25
CA HIS A 23 -4.80 15.28 -27.62
C HIS A 23 -5.78 14.12 -27.92
N LYS A 24 -6.70 14.35 -28.86
CA LYS A 24 -7.70 13.35 -29.27
C LYS A 24 -7.05 12.08 -29.86
N ALA A 25 -5.95 12.22 -30.59
CA ALA A 25 -5.24 11.10 -31.20
C ALA A 25 -4.40 10.36 -30.14
N TRP A 26 -4.66 9.07 -29.95
CA TRP A 26 -3.95 8.25 -28.95
C TRP A 26 -2.45 8.15 -29.25
N LYS A 27 -2.04 8.19 -30.52
CA LYS A 27 -0.62 8.24 -30.92
C LYS A 27 0.08 9.50 -30.41
N ALA A 28 -0.61 10.65 -30.48
CA ALA A 28 -0.09 11.91 -29.95
C ALA A 28 0.08 11.86 -28.44
N ARG A 29 -0.90 11.28 -27.72
CA ARG A 29 -0.80 11.08 -26.27
C ARG A 29 0.34 10.15 -25.91
N MET A 30 0.48 9.03 -26.62
CA MET A 30 1.55 8.07 -26.43
C MET A 30 2.94 8.72 -26.54
N THR A 31 3.19 9.50 -27.61
CA THR A 31 4.43 10.27 -27.76
C THR A 31 4.58 11.32 -26.66
N GLY A 32 3.50 12.01 -26.29
CA GLY A 32 3.51 12.95 -25.17
C GLY A 32 3.91 12.30 -23.84
N TYR A 33 3.48 11.06 -23.57
CA TYR A 33 3.87 10.32 -22.37
C TYR A 33 5.35 9.94 -22.40
N GLU A 34 5.88 9.54 -23.55
CA GLU A 34 7.32 9.28 -23.70
C GLU A 34 8.16 10.55 -23.46
N GLU A 35 7.71 11.69 -23.98
CA GLU A 35 8.32 13.01 -23.71
C GLU A 35 8.21 13.39 -22.22
N CYS A 36 7.09 13.07 -21.55
CA CYS A 36 6.92 13.30 -20.11
C CYS A 36 7.96 12.55 -19.27
N VAL A 37 8.27 11.29 -19.62
CA VAL A 37 9.29 10.50 -18.90
C VAL A 37 10.64 11.21 -18.94
N THR A 38 11.05 11.67 -20.12
CA THR A 38 12.31 12.43 -20.28
C THR A 38 12.25 13.77 -19.54
N LEU A 39 11.11 14.47 -19.63
CA LEU A 39 10.92 15.74 -18.95
C LEU A 39 11.07 15.56 -17.44
N PHE A 40 10.32 14.66 -16.81
CA PHE A 40 10.32 14.48 -15.36
C PHE A 40 11.69 14.08 -14.81
N ARG A 41 12.43 13.23 -15.52
CA ARG A 41 13.79 12.80 -15.13
C ARG A 41 14.88 13.85 -15.32
N THR A 42 14.60 14.91 -16.06
CA THR A 42 15.57 15.99 -16.31
C THR A 42 15.24 17.26 -15.53
N GLN A 43 14.03 17.36 -14.97
CA GLN A 43 13.64 18.48 -14.12
C GLN A 43 14.27 18.36 -12.73
N ASN A 44 14.66 19.50 -12.15
CA ASN A 44 15.03 19.56 -10.75
C ASN A 44 13.77 19.59 -9.87
N SER A 45 13.57 18.54 -9.07
CA SER A 45 12.38 18.35 -8.22
C SER A 45 12.11 19.47 -7.23
N ASP A 46 13.16 20.08 -6.68
CA ASP A 46 13.03 21.04 -5.58
C ASP A 46 12.55 22.43 -6.02
N GLN A 47 12.61 22.71 -7.33
CA GLN A 47 12.42 24.07 -7.85
C GLN A 47 11.59 24.15 -9.13
N SER A 48 11.30 23.03 -9.81
CA SER A 48 10.62 23.09 -11.10
C SER A 48 9.11 23.27 -10.97
N PRO A 49 8.54 24.41 -11.40
CA PRO A 49 7.09 24.59 -11.48
C PRO A 49 6.45 23.70 -12.57
N GLU A 50 7.27 23.02 -13.38
CA GLU A 50 6.81 22.18 -14.49
C GLU A 50 5.92 21.03 -14.00
N PHE A 51 6.27 20.41 -12.87
CA PHE A 51 5.48 19.32 -12.29
C PHE A 51 4.03 19.74 -11.97
N MET A 52 3.80 21.00 -11.59
CA MET A 52 2.46 21.50 -11.25
C MET A 52 1.48 21.42 -12.44
N LYS A 53 1.98 21.53 -13.68
CA LYS A 53 1.14 21.43 -14.89
C LYS A 53 0.54 20.04 -15.07
N TYR A 54 1.20 19.01 -14.51
CA TYR A 54 0.84 17.61 -14.73
C TYR A 54 0.08 16.97 -13.56
N VAL A 55 0.04 17.61 -12.38
CA VAL A 55 -0.68 17.10 -11.19
C VAL A 55 -2.12 16.70 -11.52
N SER A 56 -2.89 17.61 -12.11
CA SER A 56 -4.30 17.34 -12.47
C SER A 56 -4.46 16.39 -13.68
N LEU A 57 -3.36 16.05 -14.36
CA LEU A 57 -3.37 15.15 -15.51
C LEU A 57 -3.04 13.70 -15.12
N MET A 58 -2.37 13.47 -13.98
CA MET A 58 -1.96 12.12 -13.55
C MET A 58 -3.12 11.12 -13.51
N LYS A 59 -4.30 11.54 -13.04
CA LYS A 59 -5.52 10.72 -13.08
C LYS A 59 -5.89 10.31 -14.51
N LYS A 60 -5.82 11.25 -15.46
CA LYS A 60 -6.17 11.01 -16.87
C LYS A 60 -5.21 10.00 -17.52
N PHE A 61 -3.95 9.99 -17.10
CA PHE A 61 -2.91 9.11 -17.63
C PHE A 61 -3.23 7.65 -17.30
N VAL A 62 -3.52 7.37 -16.02
CA VAL A 62 -3.82 6.00 -15.56
C VAL A 62 -5.17 5.46 -16.04
N ILE A 63 -6.07 6.33 -16.51
CA ILE A 63 -7.37 5.92 -17.07
C ILE A 63 -7.48 6.09 -18.58
N ASP A 64 -6.36 6.30 -19.30
CA ASP A 64 -6.38 6.50 -20.75
C ASP A 64 -7.17 5.37 -21.43
N SER A 65 -8.08 5.74 -22.34
CA SER A 65 -8.99 4.81 -22.99
C SER A 65 -8.27 3.84 -23.94
N ASN A 66 -7.10 4.22 -24.47
CA ASN A 66 -6.30 3.36 -25.33
C ASN A 66 -5.24 2.63 -24.50
N GLU A 67 -5.21 1.29 -24.57
CA GLU A 67 -4.30 0.49 -23.73
C GLU A 67 -2.82 0.70 -24.01
N ASN A 68 -2.45 0.93 -25.28
CA ASN A 68 -1.05 1.18 -25.64
C ASN A 68 -0.59 2.56 -25.16
N ALA A 69 -1.46 3.57 -25.28
CA ALA A 69 -1.20 4.88 -24.71
C ALA A 69 -1.12 4.81 -23.17
N ARG A 70 -2.06 4.10 -22.52
CA ARG A 70 -2.08 3.91 -21.06
C ARG A 70 -0.82 3.23 -20.54
N GLU A 71 -0.28 2.24 -21.24
CA GLU A 71 0.97 1.59 -20.85
C GLU A 71 2.13 2.60 -20.78
N LYS A 72 2.29 3.45 -21.80
CA LYS A 72 3.29 4.53 -21.80
C LYS A 72 2.99 5.61 -20.76
N ALA A 73 1.70 5.87 -20.52
CA ALA A 73 1.26 6.80 -19.50
C ALA A 73 1.71 6.33 -18.10
N LEU A 74 1.67 5.03 -17.80
CA LEU A 74 2.15 4.50 -16.52
C LEU A 74 3.65 4.70 -16.33
N ASP A 75 4.47 4.56 -17.38
CA ASP A 75 5.90 4.89 -17.28
C ASP A 75 6.10 6.38 -16.94
N ALA A 76 5.29 7.28 -17.53
CA ALA A 76 5.31 8.70 -17.22
C ALA A 76 4.84 9.01 -15.79
N VAL A 77 3.78 8.35 -15.32
CA VAL A 77 3.28 8.48 -13.94
C VAL A 77 4.33 7.98 -12.96
N PHE A 78 4.99 6.86 -13.23
CA PHE A 78 6.07 6.36 -12.38
C PHE A 78 7.20 7.38 -12.26
N ALA A 79 7.70 7.91 -13.39
CA ALA A 79 8.72 8.95 -13.38
C ALA A 79 8.26 10.23 -12.64
N PHE A 80 6.98 10.60 -12.75
CA PHE A 80 6.43 11.73 -12.00
C PHE A 80 6.45 11.48 -10.49
N VAL A 81 6.03 10.29 -10.04
CA VAL A 81 5.99 9.96 -8.60
C VAL A 81 7.40 9.79 -8.03
N GLU A 82 8.30 9.25 -8.84
CA GLU A 82 9.72 9.13 -8.51
C GLU A 82 10.36 10.52 -8.34
N GLU A 83 10.18 11.41 -9.29
CA GLU A 83 10.94 12.66 -9.29
C GLU A 83 10.23 13.79 -8.55
N ALA A 84 8.91 13.94 -8.62
CA ALA A 84 8.22 15.15 -8.15
C ALA A 84 7.97 15.16 -6.63
N ASN A 85 8.49 16.17 -5.92
CA ASN A 85 8.18 16.39 -4.49
C ASN A 85 6.68 16.57 -4.20
N ILE A 86 5.92 17.07 -5.18
CA ILE A 86 4.48 17.26 -5.08
C ILE A 86 3.66 16.01 -5.42
N ALA A 87 4.29 14.89 -5.74
CA ALA A 87 3.61 13.65 -6.14
C ALA A 87 2.62 13.14 -5.10
N GLY A 88 2.87 13.39 -3.81
CA GLY A 88 1.94 13.04 -2.75
C GLY A 88 0.53 13.60 -2.94
N LYS A 89 0.35 14.70 -3.69
CA LYS A 89 -0.97 15.27 -4.00
C LYS A 89 -1.81 14.43 -4.95
N THR A 90 -1.20 13.51 -5.69
CA THR A 90 -1.89 12.70 -6.72
C THR A 90 -2.24 11.29 -6.25
N VAL A 91 -1.81 10.88 -5.03
CA VAL A 91 -1.93 9.50 -4.54
C VAL A 91 -3.34 8.94 -4.69
N ASN A 92 -4.36 9.61 -4.16
CA ASN A 92 -5.74 9.10 -4.14
C ASN A 92 -6.33 8.91 -5.54
N GLU A 93 -6.11 9.87 -6.43
CA GLU A 93 -6.69 9.79 -7.78
C GLU A 93 -5.97 8.77 -8.65
N VAL A 94 -4.64 8.66 -8.48
CA VAL A 94 -3.81 7.72 -9.23
C VAL A 94 -4.03 6.29 -8.75
N SER A 95 -4.05 6.04 -7.44
CA SER A 95 -4.30 4.71 -6.88
C SER A 95 -5.69 4.20 -7.26
N SER A 96 -6.72 5.03 -7.12
CA SER A 96 -8.09 4.69 -7.55
C SER A 96 -8.16 4.38 -9.06
N GLY A 97 -7.49 5.18 -9.89
CA GLY A 97 -7.39 4.92 -11.33
C GLY A 97 -6.67 3.60 -11.66
N ILE A 98 -5.58 3.30 -10.96
CA ILE A 98 -4.83 2.05 -11.11
C ILE A 98 -5.71 0.85 -10.73
N ILE A 99 -6.36 0.88 -9.57
CA ILE A 99 -7.22 -0.21 -9.08
C ILE A 99 -8.32 -0.51 -10.10
N THR A 100 -8.91 0.54 -10.68
CA THR A 100 -10.05 0.41 -11.60
C THR A 100 -9.66 0.04 -13.03
N LYS A 101 -8.50 0.45 -13.53
CA LYS A 101 -8.12 0.32 -14.96
C LYS A 101 -6.88 -0.51 -15.26
N CYS A 102 -5.99 -0.69 -14.29
CA CYS A 102 -4.67 -1.29 -14.53
C CYS A 102 -4.49 -2.66 -13.88
N LEU A 103 -5.15 -2.94 -12.76
CA LEU A 103 -4.93 -4.20 -12.02
C LEU A 103 -5.47 -5.46 -12.70
N ASN A 104 -6.46 -5.32 -13.58
CA ASN A 104 -6.99 -6.40 -14.41
C ASN A 104 -6.40 -6.40 -15.84
N ALA A 105 -5.36 -5.61 -16.10
CA ALA A 105 -4.72 -5.52 -17.40
C ALA A 105 -3.65 -6.62 -17.60
N ARG A 106 -2.96 -6.59 -18.75
CA ARG A 106 -1.84 -7.49 -19.07
C ARG A 106 -0.68 -7.35 -18.07
N SER A 107 0.10 -8.43 -17.89
CA SER A 107 1.17 -8.54 -16.87
C SER A 107 2.05 -7.29 -16.76
N LYS A 108 2.60 -6.83 -17.89
CA LYS A 108 3.47 -5.65 -17.92
C LYS A 108 2.81 -4.37 -17.38
N MET A 109 1.54 -4.15 -17.69
CA MET A 109 0.79 -2.98 -17.21
C MET A 109 0.48 -3.12 -15.71
N LYS A 110 0.14 -4.33 -15.25
CA LYS A 110 -0.09 -4.64 -13.85
C LYS A 110 1.19 -4.45 -13.02
N GLU A 111 2.33 -4.96 -13.50
CA GLU A 111 3.64 -4.82 -12.87
C GLU A 111 4.04 -3.35 -12.71
N ARG A 112 3.92 -2.54 -13.77
CA ARG A 112 4.21 -1.10 -13.64
C ARG A 112 3.25 -0.40 -12.69
N ALA A 113 1.98 -0.77 -12.71
CA ALA A 113 1.00 -0.26 -11.74
C ALA A 113 1.38 -0.61 -10.30
N PHE A 114 1.96 -1.79 -10.06
CA PHE A 114 2.49 -2.15 -8.75
C PHE A 114 3.68 -1.28 -8.37
N ASP A 115 4.63 -1.07 -9.28
CA ASP A 115 5.78 -0.20 -9.02
C ASP A 115 5.36 1.20 -8.59
N ILE A 116 4.33 1.77 -9.22
CA ILE A 116 3.77 3.09 -8.88
C ILE A 116 3.18 3.09 -7.47
N ILE A 117 2.37 2.09 -7.12
CA ILE A 117 1.75 1.98 -5.79
C ILE A 117 2.83 1.85 -4.71
N LEU A 118 3.86 1.03 -4.95
CA LEU A 118 4.95 0.84 -3.99
C LEU A 118 5.85 2.08 -3.92
N MET A 119 6.06 2.82 -5.01
CA MET A 119 6.76 4.11 -4.99
C MET A 119 6.00 5.16 -4.16
N TYR A 120 4.66 5.16 -4.20
CA TYR A 120 3.87 6.00 -3.29
C TYR A 120 4.12 5.67 -1.81
N ILE A 121 4.32 4.39 -1.48
CA ILE A 121 4.72 3.99 -0.12
C ILE A 121 6.12 4.55 0.20
N GLU A 122 7.09 4.49 -0.72
CA GLU A 122 8.43 5.06 -0.50
C GLU A 122 8.42 6.57 -0.19
N ILE A 123 7.48 7.31 -0.76
CA ILE A 123 7.27 8.75 -0.49
C ILE A 123 6.27 9.02 0.64
N GLU A 124 6.12 8.06 1.55
CA GLU A 124 5.37 8.18 2.79
C GLU A 124 3.86 8.38 2.60
N LYS A 125 3.29 7.74 1.57
CA LYS A 125 1.85 7.73 1.31
C LYS A 125 1.19 6.37 1.58
N GLN A 126 1.77 5.59 2.49
CA GLN A 126 1.26 4.28 2.90
C GLN A 126 -0.18 4.31 3.42
N VAL A 127 -0.60 5.38 4.09
CA VAL A 127 -1.93 5.45 4.71
C VAL A 127 -2.98 5.54 3.61
N GLU A 128 -2.83 6.51 2.71
CA GLU A 128 -3.72 6.73 1.57
C GLU A 128 -3.73 5.52 0.62
N ILE A 129 -2.57 4.90 0.38
CA ILE A 129 -2.48 3.67 -0.41
C ILE A 129 -3.22 2.51 0.26
N THR A 130 -3.04 2.30 1.57
CA THR A 130 -3.71 1.23 2.31
C THR A 130 -5.22 1.42 2.26
N GLU A 131 -5.73 2.63 2.49
CA GLU A 131 -7.15 2.94 2.40
C GLU A 131 -7.74 2.64 1.02
N GLU A 132 -7.03 3.00 -0.06
CA GLU A 132 -7.49 2.74 -1.43
C GLU A 132 -7.43 1.24 -1.78
N LEU A 133 -6.40 0.52 -1.36
CA LEU A 133 -6.31 -0.93 -1.55
C LEU A 133 -7.41 -1.67 -0.78
N VAL A 134 -7.76 -1.22 0.44
CA VAL A 134 -8.87 -1.78 1.22
C VAL A 134 -10.20 -1.59 0.48
N LYS A 135 -10.45 -0.42 -0.13
CA LYS A 135 -11.63 -0.23 -1.02
C LYS A 135 -11.58 -1.20 -2.21
N GLY A 136 -10.39 -1.47 -2.75
CA GLY A 136 -10.17 -2.44 -3.82
C GLY A 136 -10.49 -3.89 -3.44
N LEU A 137 -10.39 -4.26 -2.16
CA LEU A 137 -10.76 -5.60 -1.67
C LEU A 137 -12.27 -5.88 -1.77
N GLU A 138 -13.10 -4.84 -1.81
CA GLU A 138 -14.57 -4.96 -1.96
C GLU A 138 -15.01 -5.04 -3.44
N ASN A 139 -14.05 -5.10 -4.38
CA ASN A 139 -14.36 -5.10 -5.80
C ASN A 139 -15.07 -6.40 -6.25
N LYS A 140 -16.04 -6.27 -7.15
CA LYS A 140 -16.79 -7.43 -7.69
C LYS A 140 -15.94 -8.32 -8.60
N GLN A 141 -14.83 -7.81 -9.14
CA GLN A 141 -13.92 -8.54 -10.02
C GLN A 141 -12.81 -9.22 -9.20
N PRO A 142 -12.78 -10.57 -9.14
CA PRO A 142 -11.82 -11.30 -8.30
C PRO A 142 -10.35 -10.99 -8.61
N LYS A 143 -10.02 -10.74 -9.89
CA LYS A 143 -8.65 -10.36 -10.30
C LYS A 143 -8.18 -9.04 -9.69
N ILE A 144 -9.10 -8.09 -9.47
CA ILE A 144 -8.76 -6.82 -8.82
C ILE A 144 -8.52 -7.06 -7.32
N VAL A 145 -9.40 -7.83 -6.67
CA VAL A 145 -9.26 -8.20 -5.25
C VAL A 145 -7.93 -8.93 -5.02
N GLN A 146 -7.63 -9.93 -5.85
CA GLN A 146 -6.35 -10.66 -5.84
C GLN A 146 -5.16 -9.71 -5.96
N ALA A 147 -5.19 -8.78 -6.93
CA ALA A 147 -4.09 -7.84 -7.12
C ALA A 147 -3.93 -6.87 -5.93
N CYS A 148 -5.01 -6.48 -5.26
CA CYS A 148 -4.95 -5.65 -4.05
C CYS A 148 -4.34 -6.42 -2.87
N LEU A 149 -4.73 -7.69 -2.67
CA LEU A 149 -4.12 -8.58 -1.68
C LEU A 149 -2.63 -8.77 -1.94
N GLU A 150 -2.25 -8.98 -3.20
CA GLU A 150 -0.86 -9.13 -3.61
C GLU A 150 -0.04 -7.86 -3.35
N LEU A 151 -0.62 -6.68 -3.59
CA LEU A 151 0.00 -5.39 -3.28
C LEU A 151 0.19 -5.16 -1.79
N LEU A 152 -0.81 -5.48 -0.96
CA LEU A 152 -0.67 -5.43 0.50
C LEU A 152 0.43 -6.39 0.98
N ARG A 153 0.49 -7.60 0.42
CA ARG A 153 1.53 -8.59 0.75
C ARG A 153 2.91 -8.10 0.35
N LYS A 154 3.07 -7.59 -0.88
CA LYS A 154 4.34 -7.03 -1.37
C LYS A 154 4.76 -5.82 -0.54
N GLY A 155 3.85 -4.89 -0.27
CA GLY A 155 4.11 -3.74 0.59
C GLY A 155 4.58 -4.17 1.99
N LEU A 156 3.91 -5.13 2.60
CA LEU A 156 4.31 -5.65 3.92
C LEU A 156 5.67 -6.36 3.85
N SER A 157 5.91 -7.19 2.84
CA SER A 157 7.15 -7.96 2.68
C SER A 157 8.36 -7.07 2.39
N GLU A 158 8.18 -6.02 1.58
CA GLU A 158 9.26 -5.14 1.15
C GLU A 158 9.58 -4.06 2.20
N PHE A 159 8.56 -3.45 2.82
CA PHE A 159 8.72 -2.32 3.75
C PHE A 159 8.61 -2.69 5.24
N GLY A 160 7.91 -3.77 5.56
CA GLY A 160 7.70 -4.22 6.93
C GLY A 160 6.50 -3.60 7.65
N SER A 161 6.17 -4.20 8.80
CA SER A 161 4.98 -3.88 9.61
C SER A 161 5.00 -2.50 10.27
N LYS A 162 6.19 -1.89 10.46
CA LYS A 162 6.32 -0.52 10.97
C LYS A 162 5.90 0.52 9.93
N VAL A 163 6.25 0.28 8.66
CA VAL A 163 5.89 1.17 7.55
C VAL A 163 4.46 0.92 7.08
N LEU A 164 4.03 -0.34 7.01
CA LEU A 164 2.68 -0.72 6.60
C LEU A 164 1.92 -1.34 7.78
N PRO A 165 1.21 -0.53 8.59
CA PRO A 165 0.42 -1.03 9.71
C PRO A 165 -0.62 -2.06 9.25
N ILE A 166 -0.73 -3.17 9.97
CA ILE A 166 -1.55 -4.33 9.56
C ILE A 166 -3.03 -4.18 9.93
N LYS A 167 -3.31 -3.57 11.09
CA LYS A 167 -4.68 -3.43 11.62
C LYS A 167 -5.69 -2.84 10.62
N PRO A 168 -5.36 -1.78 9.84
CA PRO A 168 -6.31 -1.13 8.93
C PRO A 168 -6.88 -2.04 7.83
N PHE A 169 -6.15 -3.09 7.41
CA PHE A 169 -6.59 -3.96 6.32
C PHE A 169 -6.87 -5.40 6.74
N LEU A 170 -6.32 -5.90 7.85
CA LEU A 170 -6.50 -7.29 8.28
C LEU A 170 -7.99 -7.64 8.50
N LYS A 171 -8.78 -6.71 9.04
CA LYS A 171 -10.22 -6.91 9.26
C LYS A 171 -10.99 -7.23 7.97
N GLN A 172 -10.56 -6.66 6.85
CA GLN A 172 -11.16 -6.85 5.53
C GLN A 172 -10.60 -8.06 4.80
N VAL A 173 -9.39 -8.50 5.15
CA VAL A 173 -8.77 -9.72 4.60
C VAL A 173 -9.42 -10.98 5.20
N ILE A 174 -9.78 -10.98 6.49
CA ILE A 174 -10.34 -12.17 7.16
C ILE A 174 -11.58 -12.74 6.43
N PRO A 175 -12.60 -11.95 6.06
CA PRO A 175 -13.74 -12.46 5.30
C PRO A 175 -13.38 -13.05 3.92
N LEU A 176 -12.27 -12.61 3.30
CA LEU A 176 -11.85 -13.08 1.98
C LEU A 176 -11.28 -14.51 2.00
N LEU A 177 -11.00 -15.07 3.17
CA LEU A 177 -10.72 -16.51 3.33
C LEU A 177 -11.90 -17.39 2.90
N ASP A 178 -13.12 -16.83 2.88
CA ASP A 178 -14.36 -17.46 2.44
C ASP A 178 -14.85 -16.95 1.07
N ASP A 179 -14.03 -16.19 0.33
CA ASP A 179 -14.43 -15.68 -0.99
C ASP A 179 -14.82 -16.83 -1.93
N ARG A 180 -15.75 -16.60 -2.85
CA ARG A 180 -16.16 -17.59 -3.85
C ARG A 180 -15.02 -18.02 -4.78
N ASP A 181 -14.10 -17.11 -5.09
CA ASP A 181 -12.98 -17.32 -5.98
C ASP A 181 -11.80 -17.97 -5.23
N LYS A 182 -11.30 -19.09 -5.76
CA LYS A 182 -10.19 -19.82 -5.12
C LYS A 182 -8.92 -18.98 -5.03
N THR A 183 -8.62 -18.19 -6.05
CA THR A 183 -7.38 -17.40 -6.08
C THR A 183 -7.39 -16.28 -5.05
N VAL A 184 -8.56 -15.69 -4.78
CA VAL A 184 -8.73 -14.69 -3.71
C VAL A 184 -8.53 -15.34 -2.34
N ARG A 185 -9.10 -16.53 -2.11
CA ARG A 185 -8.88 -17.27 -0.85
C ARG A 185 -7.42 -17.63 -0.65
N ASP A 186 -6.76 -18.16 -1.69
CA ASP A 186 -5.36 -18.55 -1.64
C ASP A 186 -4.45 -17.33 -1.35
N GLU A 187 -4.67 -16.22 -2.04
CA GLU A 187 -3.89 -14.99 -1.86
C GLU A 187 -4.12 -14.36 -0.48
N SER A 188 -5.34 -14.44 0.06
CA SER A 188 -5.67 -14.00 1.43
C SER A 188 -4.90 -14.81 2.48
N LYS A 189 -4.79 -16.13 2.29
CA LYS A 189 -3.96 -16.98 3.15
C LYS A 189 -2.48 -16.57 3.09
N LEU A 190 -1.96 -16.34 1.89
CA LEU A 190 -0.56 -15.91 1.71
C LEU A 190 -0.28 -14.56 2.40
N LEU A 191 -1.23 -13.62 2.34
CA LEU A 191 -1.11 -12.34 3.06
C LEU A 191 -1.11 -12.55 4.58
N ILE A 192 -1.99 -13.41 5.12
CA ILE A 192 -1.99 -13.71 6.56
C ILE A 192 -0.70 -14.41 7.01
N VAL A 193 -0.16 -15.31 6.19
CA VAL A 193 1.15 -15.94 6.42
C VAL A 193 2.26 -14.90 6.43
N GLU A 194 2.26 -13.93 5.52
CA GLU A 194 3.23 -12.83 5.53
C GLU A 194 3.08 -11.97 6.80
N ILE A 195 1.85 -11.65 7.20
CA ILE A 195 1.57 -10.96 8.46
C ILE A 195 2.16 -11.73 9.65
N TYR A 196 1.95 -13.06 9.70
CA TYR A 196 2.48 -13.90 10.75
C TYR A 196 4.02 -13.82 10.85
N LYS A 197 4.72 -13.77 9.71
CA LYS A 197 6.19 -13.59 9.70
C LYS A 197 6.59 -12.30 10.42
N TRP A 198 5.88 -11.20 10.18
CA TRP A 198 6.22 -9.86 10.67
C TRP A 198 5.84 -9.57 12.12
N ILE A 199 4.68 -10.03 12.60
CA ILE A 199 4.19 -9.71 13.95
C ILE A 199 4.17 -10.90 14.91
N GLY A 200 4.48 -12.10 14.41
CA GLY A 200 4.53 -13.33 15.18
C GLY A 200 3.18 -13.83 15.66
N LYS A 201 3.23 -15.03 16.26
CA LYS A 201 2.05 -15.76 16.74
C LYS A 201 1.27 -15.00 17.83
N GLN A 202 1.98 -14.47 18.82
CA GLN A 202 1.36 -13.87 20.01
C GLN A 202 0.48 -12.67 19.64
N THR A 203 0.88 -11.90 18.64
CA THR A 203 0.16 -10.71 18.17
C THR A 203 -0.94 -11.07 17.17
N LEU A 204 -0.69 -11.99 16.24
CA LEU A 204 -1.65 -12.31 15.19
C LEU A 204 -2.85 -13.10 15.71
N MET A 205 -2.63 -14.12 16.54
CA MET A 205 -3.68 -15.07 16.92
C MET A 205 -4.94 -14.40 17.54
N PRO A 206 -4.82 -13.42 18.45
CA PRO A 206 -5.98 -12.68 18.96
C PRO A 206 -6.75 -11.91 17.88
N MET A 207 -6.06 -11.43 16.83
CA MET A 207 -6.68 -10.66 15.74
C MET A 207 -7.47 -11.54 14.76
N ILE A 208 -7.10 -12.82 14.64
CA ILE A 208 -7.75 -13.78 13.73
C ILE A 208 -8.61 -14.84 14.44
N GLN A 209 -8.92 -14.65 15.73
CA GLN A 209 -9.66 -15.63 16.55
C GLN A 209 -11.03 -16.05 15.99
N ASN A 210 -11.66 -15.20 15.16
CA ASN A 210 -12.98 -15.46 14.56
C ASN A 210 -12.92 -16.21 13.23
N VAL A 211 -11.73 -16.60 12.75
CA VAL A 211 -11.57 -17.44 11.55
C VAL A 211 -12.13 -18.84 11.84
N LYS A 212 -12.76 -19.47 10.83
CA LYS A 212 -13.37 -20.80 10.99
C LYS A 212 -12.31 -21.84 11.39
N PRO A 213 -12.66 -22.85 12.22
CA PRO A 213 -11.70 -23.84 12.70
C PRO A 213 -10.88 -24.54 11.61
N ILE A 214 -11.51 -24.87 10.48
CA ILE A 214 -10.84 -25.53 9.34
C ILE A 214 -9.78 -24.61 8.73
N GLN A 215 -10.11 -23.34 8.48
CA GLN A 215 -9.16 -22.35 7.94
C GLN A 215 -8.05 -22.04 8.94
N MET A 216 -8.37 -21.99 10.24
CA MET A 216 -7.38 -21.80 11.29
C MET A 216 -6.38 -22.96 11.32
N GLN A 217 -6.84 -24.20 11.17
CA GLN A 217 -5.97 -25.37 11.09
C GLN A 217 -5.06 -25.32 9.85
N GLU A 218 -5.59 -24.91 8.71
CA GLU A 218 -4.81 -24.70 7.48
C GLU A 218 -3.73 -23.62 7.68
N LEU A 219 -4.09 -22.48 8.27
CA LEU A 219 -3.16 -21.39 8.58
C LEU A 219 -2.07 -21.84 9.57
N GLN A 220 -2.44 -22.53 10.64
CA GLN A 220 -1.47 -23.07 11.61
C GLN A 220 -0.49 -24.04 10.93
N THR A 221 -0.98 -24.87 10.00
CA THR A 221 -0.13 -25.77 9.22
C THR A 221 0.87 -25.01 8.35
N GLU A 222 0.47 -23.87 7.76
CA GLU A 222 1.41 -23.01 7.04
C GLU A 222 2.38 -22.30 7.99
N PHE A 223 1.92 -21.84 9.15
CA PHE A 223 2.77 -21.20 10.16
C PHE A 223 3.85 -22.15 10.69
N ASP A 224 3.53 -23.41 10.91
CA ASP A 224 4.45 -24.43 11.44
C ASP A 224 5.55 -24.81 10.43
N LYS A 225 5.37 -24.52 9.14
CA LYS A 225 6.39 -24.73 8.11
C LYS A 225 7.45 -23.64 8.08
N LEU A 226 7.18 -22.49 8.70
CA LEU A 226 8.05 -21.32 8.61
C LEU A 226 9.22 -21.42 9.58
N ASP A 227 10.42 -21.17 9.08
CA ASP A 227 11.61 -21.01 9.90
C ASP A 227 11.86 -19.51 10.21
N LEU A 228 11.13 -18.98 11.19
CA LEU A 228 11.22 -17.57 11.60
C LEU A 228 12.56 -17.19 12.25
N ASN A 229 13.39 -18.18 12.61
CA ASN A 229 14.73 -17.95 13.14
C ASN A 229 15.82 -18.09 12.05
N GLY A 230 15.45 -18.49 10.84
CA GLY A 230 16.36 -18.70 9.72
C GLY A 230 15.85 -18.05 8.44
N ILE A 231 15.46 -18.87 7.47
CA ILE A 231 15.22 -18.42 6.08
C ILE A 231 13.95 -17.56 5.96
N ASP A 232 12.94 -17.82 6.78
CA ASP A 232 11.65 -17.11 6.73
C ASP A 232 11.58 -15.89 7.66
N LYS A 233 12.69 -15.54 8.35
CA LYS A 233 12.75 -14.32 9.15
C LYS A 233 12.50 -13.12 8.22
N PRO A 234 11.45 -12.31 8.45
CA PRO A 234 11.12 -11.20 7.56
C PRO A 234 12.24 -10.17 7.57
N ARG A 235 12.49 -9.54 6.42
CA ARG A 235 13.53 -8.54 6.24
C ARG A 235 13.00 -7.42 5.38
N GLN A 236 13.15 -6.19 5.86
CA GLN A 236 12.88 -5.01 5.06
C GLN A 236 13.92 -4.97 3.92
N THR A 237 13.43 -4.91 2.69
CA THR A 237 14.24 -4.87 1.46
C THR A 237 14.07 -3.54 0.71
N ARG A 238 13.02 -2.78 1.04
CA ARG A 238 12.69 -1.48 0.45
C ARG A 238 12.47 -0.45 1.56
N PHE A 239 12.97 0.76 1.37
CA PHE A 239 13.07 1.79 2.40
C PHE A 239 12.33 3.05 1.98
N LEU A 240 11.75 3.73 2.96
CA LEU A 240 11.21 5.07 2.74
C LEU A 240 12.31 6.04 2.30
N ARG A 241 11.97 7.13 1.61
CA ARG A 241 12.94 8.19 1.31
C ARG A 241 13.51 8.85 2.56
N SER A 242 12.76 8.88 3.66
CA SER A 242 13.24 9.31 4.96
C SER A 242 14.20 8.32 5.63
N GLN A 243 14.23 7.06 5.19
CA GLN A 243 15.02 5.98 5.77
C GLN A 243 16.34 5.69 5.01
N GLN A 244 16.81 6.60 4.16
CA GLN A 244 18.05 6.36 3.38
C GLN A 244 19.29 6.17 4.26
N GLU A 245 19.36 6.85 5.41
CA GLU A 245 20.45 6.64 6.38
C GLU A 245 20.41 5.24 7.00
N LEU A 246 19.21 4.72 7.28
CA LEU A 246 19.02 3.36 7.78
C LEU A 246 19.48 2.34 6.73
N LYS A 247 19.11 2.56 5.46
CA LYS A 247 19.56 1.74 4.34
C LYS A 247 21.10 1.71 4.23
N GLN A 248 21.76 2.85 4.31
CA GLN A 248 23.22 2.94 4.24
C GLN A 248 23.90 2.17 5.38
N LYS A 249 23.44 2.36 6.63
CA LYS A 249 23.95 1.62 7.79
C LYS A 249 23.75 0.11 7.65
N MET A 250 22.63 -0.31 7.07
CA MET A 250 22.32 -1.72 6.80
C MET A 250 23.27 -2.34 5.77
N GLU A 251 23.58 -1.61 4.71
CA GLU A 251 24.50 -2.06 3.65
C GLU A 251 25.96 -2.09 4.16
N GLU A 252 26.39 -1.10 4.96
CA GLU A 252 27.76 -1.00 5.47
C GLU A 252 28.10 -2.07 6.50
N THR A 253 27.16 -2.43 7.38
CA THR A 253 27.46 -3.34 8.48
C THR A 253 27.37 -4.82 8.06
N ASN A 254 26.92 -5.11 6.83
CA ASN A 254 26.61 -6.46 6.33
C ASN A 254 25.75 -7.26 7.32
N ILE A 255 25.00 -6.54 8.17
CA ILE A 255 24.11 -7.09 9.16
C ILE A 255 22.82 -7.44 8.43
N PRO A 256 22.38 -8.70 8.45
CA PRO A 256 21.10 -9.05 7.85
C PRO A 256 19.99 -8.27 8.57
N SER A 257 19.00 -7.76 7.83
CA SER A 257 17.91 -6.90 8.35
C SER A 257 17.20 -7.45 9.59
N SER A 258 17.34 -8.76 9.83
CA SER A 258 16.90 -9.49 11.01
C SER A 258 17.53 -9.07 12.36
N VAL A 259 18.67 -8.39 12.39
CA VAL A 259 19.37 -8.05 13.66
C VAL A 259 19.14 -6.60 14.07
N ILE A 260 18.80 -5.70 13.14
CA ILE A 260 18.51 -4.29 13.48
C ILE A 260 17.14 -4.14 14.15
N ILE A 261 16.30 -5.17 14.08
CA ILE A 261 15.10 -5.29 14.91
C ILE A 261 15.47 -5.61 16.38
N GLU A 262 16.71 -6.01 16.67
CA GLU A 262 17.19 -6.46 17.99
C GLU A 262 18.37 -5.61 18.54
N ASP A 263 18.74 -4.47 17.92
CA ASP A 263 19.82 -3.61 18.45
C ASP A 263 19.29 -2.66 19.55
N PRO A 264 19.68 -2.83 20.83
CA PRO A 264 19.20 -2.03 21.95
C PRO A 264 19.67 -0.56 21.93
N ASN A 265 20.55 -0.15 21.00
CA ASN A 265 20.91 1.27 20.82
C ASN A 265 20.14 1.96 19.68
N LEU A 266 19.33 1.22 18.92
CA LEU A 266 18.36 1.75 17.94
C LEU A 266 16.91 1.44 18.37
N ASP A 267 16.71 1.33 19.70
CA ASP A 267 15.42 1.14 20.35
C ASP A 267 14.50 2.36 20.15
N MET A 268 13.88 2.40 18.97
CA MET A 268 12.46 2.73 18.86
C MET A 268 11.66 1.42 18.65
N GLN A 269 12.05 0.35 19.33
CA GLN A 269 11.05 -0.50 19.98
C GLN A 269 10.59 0.29 21.21
N GLU A 270 9.60 1.15 21.02
CA GLU A 270 8.51 1.01 21.98
C GLU A 270 8.01 -0.41 21.71
N ASP A 271 8.34 -1.34 22.61
CA ASP A 271 7.53 -2.54 22.78
C ASP A 271 6.09 -2.05 22.64
N LEU A 272 5.44 -2.37 21.52
CA LEU A 272 4.03 -2.02 21.32
C LEU A 272 3.31 -2.65 22.49
N ASP A 273 2.98 -1.84 23.50
CA ASP A 273 2.36 -2.34 24.70
C ASP A 273 1.09 -3.07 24.25
N PRO A 274 0.98 -4.39 24.48
CA PRO A 274 -0.20 -5.16 24.11
C PRO A 274 -1.49 -4.50 24.63
N PHE A 275 -1.41 -3.68 25.68
CA PHE A 275 -2.51 -2.92 26.27
C PHE A 275 -2.83 -1.60 25.57
N GLU A 276 -1.87 -0.92 24.92
CA GLU A 276 -2.17 0.28 24.10
C GLU A 276 -2.94 -0.06 22.82
N MET A 277 -2.87 -1.32 22.40
CA MET A 277 -3.54 -1.85 21.23
C MET A 277 -4.99 -2.28 21.45
N LEU A 278 -5.44 -2.33 22.71
CA LEU A 278 -6.80 -2.67 23.10
C LEU A 278 -7.68 -1.41 23.07
N GLU A 279 -8.93 -1.56 22.63
CA GLU A 279 -9.89 -0.46 22.74
C GLU A 279 -10.14 -0.15 24.23
N PRO A 280 -10.05 1.12 24.65
CA PRO A 280 -10.26 1.49 26.05
C PRO A 280 -11.69 1.14 26.47
N VAL A 281 -11.80 0.28 27.49
CA VAL A 281 -13.09 -0.10 28.06
C VAL A 281 -13.51 0.98 29.06
N ASN A 282 -14.66 1.61 28.83
CA ASN A 282 -15.23 2.53 29.81
C ASN A 282 -15.70 1.77 31.05
N ILE A 283 -14.88 1.78 32.09
CA ILE A 283 -15.19 1.14 33.38
C ILE A 283 -16.06 2.01 34.30
N LEU A 284 -16.18 3.31 34.01
CA LEU A 284 -16.95 4.23 34.87
C LEU A 284 -18.45 3.89 34.84
N GLU A 285 -18.94 3.36 33.73
CA GLU A 285 -20.32 2.85 33.60
C GLU A 285 -20.56 1.54 34.37
N ARG A 286 -19.50 0.85 34.79
CA ARG A 286 -19.60 -0.38 35.59
C ARG A 286 -19.58 -0.14 37.09
N LEU A 287 -19.28 1.09 37.52
CA LEU A 287 -19.35 1.45 38.94
C LEU A 287 -20.82 1.48 39.38
N SER A 288 -21.10 0.82 40.50
CA SER A 288 -22.42 0.91 41.11
C SER A 288 -22.68 2.34 41.60
N LYS A 289 -23.94 2.77 41.61
CA LYS A 289 -24.30 4.12 42.09
C LYS A 289 -23.90 4.38 43.54
N GLU A 290 -23.74 3.31 44.32
CA GLU A 290 -23.40 3.32 45.74
C GLU A 290 -21.87 3.27 45.98
N PHE A 291 -21.05 3.13 44.93
CA PHE A 291 -19.60 2.94 45.06
C PHE A 291 -18.91 4.03 45.89
N TYR A 292 -19.24 5.30 45.65
CA TYR A 292 -18.66 6.42 46.39
C TYR A 292 -19.14 6.47 47.84
N GLU A 293 -20.38 6.06 48.10
CA GLU A 293 -20.95 6.03 49.46
C GLU A 293 -20.36 4.88 50.29
N LYS A 294 -20.21 3.70 49.68
CA LYS A 294 -19.61 2.51 50.31
C LYS A 294 -18.11 2.68 50.58
N SER A 295 -17.38 3.32 49.68
CA SER A 295 -15.94 3.55 49.86
C SER A 295 -15.60 4.52 51.01
N GLU A 296 -16.52 5.43 51.36
CA GLU A 296 -16.40 6.35 52.51
C GLU A 296 -17.03 5.80 53.81
N SER A 297 -17.66 4.62 53.78
CA SER A 297 -18.26 4.01 54.97
C SER A 297 -17.22 3.79 56.08
N LYS A 298 -17.64 3.98 57.34
CA LYS A 298 -16.80 3.68 58.51
C LYS A 298 -16.66 2.18 58.76
N GLN A 299 -17.60 1.37 58.25
CA GLN A 299 -17.53 -0.10 58.34
C GLN A 299 -16.62 -0.64 57.24
N TRP A 300 -15.66 -1.49 57.62
CA TRP A 300 -14.65 -2.00 56.69
C TRP A 300 -15.22 -3.03 55.70
N GLU A 301 -16.31 -3.70 56.05
CA GLU A 301 -17.02 -4.66 55.20
C GLU A 301 -17.65 -3.95 54.00
N ASP A 302 -18.31 -2.81 54.23
CA ASP A 302 -18.89 -1.97 53.16
C ASP A 302 -17.83 -1.43 52.19
N ARG A 303 -16.61 -1.15 52.67
CA ARG A 303 -15.51 -0.68 51.80
C ARG A 303 -14.87 -1.79 50.97
N LYS A 304 -15.11 -3.04 51.35
CA LYS A 304 -14.51 -4.23 50.72
C LYS A 304 -15.40 -4.79 49.61
N GLU A 305 -16.71 -4.61 49.73
CA GLU A 305 -17.73 -4.99 48.73
C GLU A 305 -17.79 -4.02 47.54
#